data_AF-A0A7C9EQZ5-F1
#
_entry.id   AF-A0A7C9EQZ5-F1
#
_cell.length_a   1.000
_cell.length_b   1.000
_cell.length_c   1.000
_cell.angle_alpha   90.00
_cell.angle_beta   90.00
_cell.angle_gamma   90.00
#
_symmetry.space_group_name_H-M   'P 1'
#
loop_
_entity.id
_entity.type
_entity.pdbx_description
1 polymer ?
#
loop_
_entity_poly.entity_id
_entity_poly.type
_entity_poly.pdbx_seq_one_letter_code
_entity_poly.pdbx_strand_id
1 'polypeptide(L)'
;DPVWEMEEMPFARIMGDMVMLPTGEVLIINGAQSGTQGFELASNPCLNPVLYRPDQPLGLRFMVLKPGTVPRMYHSTANLLPDGRVLLAGSNPHYFYNFNAEYPTELRLEAFSPEYLSPDRANLRPEIKTWPKTLRFGEAFEVEITVGLPIVAPVEVNLGNAPFATHSFSQGQR
;
A
#
# COMPACT_ATOMS: atom_id res chain seq x y z
N ASP A 1 -28.36 1.52 -12.28
CA ASP A 1 -27.89 2.73 -11.58
C ASP A 1 -26.87 2.36 -10.52
N PRO A 2 -25.60 2.78 -10.65
CA PRO A 2 -24.59 2.52 -9.64
C PRO A 2 -24.90 3.30 -8.36
N VAL A 3 -24.63 2.70 -7.20
CA VAL A 3 -24.81 3.32 -5.87
C VAL A 3 -23.51 3.24 -5.07
N TRP A 4 -23.28 4.22 -4.22
CA TRP A 4 -22.13 4.25 -3.31
C TRP A 4 -22.47 3.52 -2.00
N GLU A 5 -21.55 2.67 -1.54
CA GLU A 5 -21.52 2.17 -0.15
C GLU A 5 -20.43 2.96 0.59
N MET A 6 -20.79 3.53 1.74
CA MET A 6 -19.91 4.42 2.51
C MET A 6 -19.55 3.76 3.84
N GLU A 7 -18.28 3.91 4.24
CA GLU A 7 -17.76 3.49 5.53
C GLU A 7 -16.74 4.53 6.01
N GLU A 8 -16.65 4.73 7.32
CA GLU A 8 -15.72 5.70 7.91
C GLU A 8 -14.36 5.07 8.16
N MET A 9 -13.30 5.75 7.71
CA MET A 9 -11.93 5.35 8.06
C MET A 9 -11.65 5.60 9.54
N PRO A 10 -10.78 4.79 10.18
CA PRO A 10 -10.40 4.99 11.60
C PRO A 10 -9.69 6.33 11.88
N PHE A 11 -9.14 6.98 10.85
CA PHE A 11 -8.48 8.26 10.95
C PHE A 11 -8.91 9.16 9.79
N ALA A 12 -9.04 10.46 10.05
CA ALA A 12 -9.00 11.44 8.99
C ALA A 12 -7.66 11.34 8.27
N ARG A 13 -7.66 11.31 6.94
CA ARG A 13 -6.43 11.25 6.14
C ARG A 13 -6.56 12.08 4.89
N ILE A 14 -5.78 13.15 4.83
CA ILE A 14 -5.47 13.85 3.59
C ILE A 14 -4.14 13.30 3.05
N MET A 15 -3.93 13.42 1.73
CA MET A 15 -2.66 13.07 1.07
C MET A 15 -2.15 11.64 1.38
N GLY A 16 -3.06 10.71 1.68
CA GLY A 16 -2.71 9.30 1.82
C GLY A 16 -2.51 8.62 0.47
N ASP A 17 -1.65 7.63 0.45
CA ASP A 17 -1.49 6.70 -0.66
C ASP A 17 -2.32 5.44 -0.39
N MET A 18 -2.92 4.87 -1.44
CA MET A 18 -3.65 3.60 -1.39
C MET A 18 -2.99 2.58 -2.33
N VAL A 19 -2.39 1.55 -1.75
CA VAL A 19 -1.60 0.54 -2.46
C VAL A 19 -2.32 -0.80 -2.44
N MET A 20 -2.67 -1.32 -3.61
CA MET A 20 -3.21 -2.68 -3.75
C MET A 20 -2.11 -3.70 -3.44
N LEU A 21 -2.42 -4.66 -2.58
CA LEU A 21 -1.51 -5.73 -2.18
C LEU A 21 -1.78 -7.01 -2.97
N PRO A 22 -0.82 -7.94 -3.06
CA PRO A 22 -1.01 -9.23 -3.74
C PRO A 22 -2.12 -10.11 -3.14
N THR A 23 -2.58 -9.78 -1.92
CA THR A 23 -3.68 -10.45 -1.22
C THR A 23 -5.06 -9.91 -1.62
N GLY A 24 -5.15 -8.90 -2.49
CA GLY A 24 -6.41 -8.21 -2.81
C GLY A 24 -6.83 -7.15 -1.78
N GLU A 25 -6.11 -7.05 -0.67
CA GLU A 25 -6.28 -5.99 0.33
C GLU A 25 -5.68 -4.67 -0.16
N VAL A 26 -6.12 -3.54 0.43
CA VAL A 26 -5.58 -2.21 0.13
C VAL A 26 -4.90 -1.64 1.37
N LEU A 27 -3.60 -1.33 1.26
CA LEU A 27 -2.88 -0.58 2.28
C LEU A 27 -3.09 0.92 2.08
N ILE A 28 -3.63 1.59 3.10
CA ILE A 28 -3.76 3.04 3.18
C ILE A 28 -2.65 3.57 4.09
N ILE A 29 -1.74 4.39 3.57
CA ILE A 29 -0.52 4.84 4.25
C ILE A 29 -0.16 6.28 3.89
N ASN A 30 0.81 6.89 4.57
CA ASN A 30 1.23 8.29 4.39
C ASN A 30 0.13 9.33 4.67
N GLY A 31 0.46 10.62 4.59
CA GLY A 31 -0.50 11.70 4.73
C GLY A 31 -0.64 12.24 6.15
N ALA A 32 -1.61 13.13 6.30
CA ALA A 32 -1.86 13.91 7.52
C ALA A 32 -3.33 13.86 7.92
N GLN A 33 -3.63 14.20 9.17
CA GLN A 33 -5.00 14.19 9.68
C GLN A 33 -5.68 15.57 9.61
N SER A 34 -4.91 16.63 9.38
CA SER A 34 -5.39 18.01 9.36
C SER A 34 -4.80 18.82 8.21
N GLY A 35 -5.60 19.71 7.62
CA GLY A 35 -5.17 20.69 6.62
C GLY A 35 -5.47 20.30 5.17
N THR A 36 -4.57 20.64 4.24
CA THR A 36 -4.69 20.33 2.81
C THR A 36 -3.35 19.95 2.18
N GLN A 37 -3.37 19.42 0.95
CA GLN A 37 -2.17 19.34 0.13
C GLN A 37 -1.61 20.74 -0.17
N GLY A 38 -0.30 20.83 -0.36
CA GLY A 38 0.43 22.07 -0.59
C GLY A 38 1.52 22.32 0.45
N PHE A 39 2.20 23.46 0.33
CA PHE A 39 3.36 23.78 1.17
C PHE A 39 2.93 24.42 2.48
N GLU A 40 3.37 23.86 3.61
CA GLU A 40 3.03 24.32 4.98
C GLU A 40 1.54 24.29 5.35
N LEU A 41 0.70 23.56 4.59
CA LEU A 41 -0.76 23.58 4.76
C LEU A 41 -1.33 22.39 5.53
N ALA A 42 -0.48 21.50 6.04
CA ALA A 42 -0.89 20.29 6.74
C ALA A 42 -0.13 20.11 8.05
N SER A 43 -0.79 19.48 9.02
CA SER A 43 -0.24 19.14 10.33
C SER A 43 -0.82 17.83 10.85
N ASN A 44 -0.33 17.36 11.99
CA ASN A 44 -0.80 16.12 12.60
C ASN A 44 -0.61 14.90 11.67
N PRO A 45 0.65 14.45 11.45
CA PRO A 45 0.92 13.34 10.53
C PRO A 45 0.17 12.07 10.92
N CYS A 46 -0.34 11.36 9.91
CA CYS A 46 -1.05 10.09 10.13
C CYS A 46 -0.07 8.92 10.06
N LEU A 47 0.59 8.63 11.18
CA LEU A 47 1.66 7.63 11.27
C LEU A 47 1.18 6.17 11.19
N ASN A 48 -0.08 5.90 11.53
CA ASN A 48 -0.66 4.57 11.49
C ASN A 48 -1.12 4.25 10.06
N PRO A 49 -0.59 3.19 9.43
CA PRO A 49 -1.22 2.64 8.23
C PRO A 49 -2.55 1.97 8.59
N VAL A 50 -3.44 1.86 7.62
CA VAL A 50 -4.71 1.14 7.74
C VAL A 50 -4.78 0.11 6.62
N LEU A 51 -5.07 -1.15 6.96
CA LEU A 51 -5.37 -2.19 5.99
C LEU A 51 -6.88 -2.20 5.73
N TYR A 52 -7.27 -2.13 4.47
CA TYR A 52 -8.65 -2.25 4.03
C TYR A 52 -8.87 -3.60 3.34
N ARG A 53 -9.85 -4.35 3.82
CA ARG A 53 -10.23 -5.69 3.35
C ARG A 53 -11.59 -5.63 2.66
N PRO A 54 -11.63 -5.48 1.32
CA PRO A 54 -12.88 -5.21 0.60
C PRO A 54 -13.90 -6.36 0.65
N ASP A 55 -13.43 -7.58 0.89
CA ASP A 55 -14.21 -8.82 1.00
C ASP A 55 -14.90 -9.00 2.36
N GLN A 56 -14.50 -8.23 3.37
CA GLN A 56 -15.06 -8.34 4.71
C GLN A 56 -16.41 -7.60 4.83
N PRO A 57 -17.28 -8.00 5.78
CA PRO A 57 -18.50 -7.27 6.08
C PRO A 57 -18.23 -5.81 6.46
N LEU A 58 -19.18 -4.92 6.14
CA LEU A 58 -19.15 -3.52 6.54
C LEU A 58 -18.98 -3.40 8.07
N GLY A 59 -18.09 -2.52 8.51
CA GLY A 59 -17.67 -2.36 9.91
C GLY A 59 -16.46 -3.22 10.31
N LEU A 60 -16.05 -4.18 9.47
CA LEU A 60 -14.90 -5.06 9.70
C LEU A 60 -13.80 -4.92 8.65
N ARG A 61 -13.94 -3.97 7.71
CA ARG A 61 -13.02 -3.83 6.57
C ARG A 61 -11.72 -3.12 6.94
N PHE A 62 -11.73 -2.23 7.94
CA PHE A 62 -10.55 -1.47 8.34
C PHE A 62 -9.82 -2.09 9.54
N MET A 63 -8.51 -2.26 9.40
CA MET A 63 -7.61 -2.68 10.48
C MET A 63 -6.47 -1.68 10.63
N VAL A 64 -6.33 -1.10 11.82
CA VAL A 64 -5.22 -0.19 12.15
C VAL A 64 -3.94 -0.99 12.35
N LEU A 65 -2.87 -0.59 11.65
CA LEU A 65 -1.56 -1.24 11.74
C LEU A 65 -0.60 -0.44 12.64
N LYS A 66 0.54 -1.06 12.95
CA LYS A 66 1.59 -0.46 13.78
C LYS A 66 2.11 0.85 13.14
N PRO A 67 2.25 1.94 13.92
CA PRO A 67 2.68 3.22 13.37
C PRO A 67 4.15 3.20 12.93
N GLY A 68 4.44 3.96 11.88
CA GLY A 68 5.81 4.36 11.52
C GLY A 68 6.31 5.51 12.39
N THR A 69 7.52 5.97 12.11
CA THR A 69 8.14 7.10 12.84
C THR A 69 8.45 8.31 11.96
N VAL A 70 8.34 8.16 10.64
CA VAL A 70 8.62 9.22 9.66
C VAL A 70 7.32 9.87 9.19
N PRO A 71 7.12 11.18 9.41
CA PRO A 71 6.01 11.93 8.82
C PRO A 71 6.13 12.00 7.30
N ARG A 72 5.29 11.23 6.60
CA ARG A 72 5.21 11.22 5.13
C ARG A 72 4.12 12.20 4.69
N MET A 73 4.49 13.47 4.54
CA MET A 73 3.59 14.58 4.26
C MET A 73 3.45 14.84 2.75
N TYR A 74 3.06 16.06 2.33
CA TYR A 74 2.95 16.43 0.91
C TYR A 74 4.24 16.08 0.16
N HIS A 75 4.11 15.60 -1.08
CA HIS A 75 5.20 14.99 -1.88
C HIS A 75 5.79 13.67 -1.33
N SER A 76 5.06 12.92 -0.51
CA SER A 76 5.34 11.50 -0.28
C SER A 76 4.81 10.62 -1.41
N THR A 77 5.27 9.36 -1.45
CA THR A 77 4.75 8.32 -2.34
C THR A 77 4.84 6.95 -1.67
N ALA A 78 3.97 6.03 -2.09
CA ALA A 78 4.02 4.62 -1.72
C ALA A 78 3.82 3.72 -2.95
N ASN A 79 4.62 2.66 -3.09
CA ASN A 79 4.54 1.74 -4.24
C ASN A 79 4.80 0.29 -3.81
N LEU A 80 4.00 -0.65 -4.34
CA LEU A 80 4.21 -2.09 -4.14
C LEU A 80 5.51 -2.53 -4.84
N LEU A 81 6.34 -3.29 -4.13
CA LEU A 81 7.56 -3.90 -4.65
C LEU A 81 7.31 -5.35 -5.09
N PRO A 82 8.10 -5.89 -6.04
CA PRO A 82 7.97 -7.28 -6.50
C PRO A 82 8.12 -8.35 -5.40
N ASP A 83 8.76 -8.02 -4.28
CA ASP A 83 8.90 -8.91 -3.13
C ASP A 83 7.73 -8.81 -2.12
N GLY A 84 6.69 -8.06 -2.47
CA GLY A 84 5.49 -7.87 -1.67
C GLY A 84 5.61 -6.81 -0.57
N ARG A 85 6.76 -6.13 -0.41
CA ARG A 85 6.86 -4.96 0.49
C ARG A 85 6.29 -3.72 -0.18
N VAL A 86 6.06 -2.67 0.59
CA VAL A 86 5.65 -1.35 0.07
C VAL A 86 6.75 -0.34 0.32
N LEU A 87 7.34 0.21 -0.76
CA LEU A 87 8.31 1.27 -0.70
C LEU A 87 7.63 2.58 -0.28
N LEU A 88 8.21 3.27 0.69
CA LEU A 88 7.83 4.61 1.10
C LEU A 88 8.99 5.56 0.83
N ALA A 89 8.68 6.70 0.20
CA ALA A 89 9.68 7.70 -0.18
C ALA A 89 9.12 9.11 -0.12
N GLY A 90 10.02 10.10 -0.11
CA GLY A 90 9.66 11.52 -0.15
C GLY A 90 8.95 12.01 1.12
N SER A 91 8.22 13.11 0.94
CA SER A 91 7.82 14.12 1.93
C SER A 91 8.69 15.37 1.79
N ASN A 92 8.13 16.38 1.13
CA ASN A 92 8.69 17.71 1.04
C ASN A 92 7.54 18.73 1.08
N PRO A 93 7.05 19.09 2.27
CA PRO A 93 5.97 20.07 2.42
C PRO A 93 6.45 21.52 2.21
N HIS A 94 7.55 21.71 1.48
CA HIS A 94 8.24 22.99 1.31
C HIS A 94 8.48 23.31 -0.17
N TYR A 95 8.56 24.61 -0.51
CA TYR A 95 8.85 25.04 -1.88
C TYR A 95 10.25 24.62 -2.36
N PHE A 96 11.23 24.62 -1.46
CA PHE A 96 12.59 24.14 -1.67
C PHE A 96 12.94 23.13 -0.59
N TYR A 97 14.08 22.44 -0.72
CA TYR A 97 14.56 21.57 0.36
C TYR A 97 14.80 22.38 1.62
N ASN A 98 14.20 21.94 2.72
CA ASN A 98 14.36 22.52 4.03
C ASN A 98 14.52 21.42 5.07
N PHE A 99 15.71 21.32 5.63
CA PHE A 99 16.03 20.31 6.64
C PHE A 99 15.87 20.82 8.07
N ASN A 100 15.52 22.10 8.26
CA ASN A 100 15.37 22.76 9.55
C ASN A 100 13.94 23.31 9.71
N ALA A 101 12.96 22.41 9.62
CA ALA A 101 11.53 22.69 9.77
C ALA A 101 10.87 21.64 10.68
N GLU A 102 9.60 21.85 11.04
CA GLU A 102 8.83 20.87 11.84
C GLU A 102 8.72 19.52 11.12
N TYR A 103 8.48 19.54 9.80
CA TYR A 103 8.47 18.36 8.93
C TYR A 103 9.53 18.49 7.84
N PRO A 104 10.81 18.21 8.15
CA PRO A 104 11.92 18.38 7.22
C PRO A 104 11.72 17.62 5.90
N THR A 105 12.36 18.09 4.83
CA THR A 105 12.51 17.33 3.58
C THR A 105 13.08 15.93 3.89
N GLU A 106 12.32 14.90 3.54
CA GLU A 106 12.64 13.51 3.82
C GLU A 106 13.20 12.80 2.58
N LEU A 107 14.45 12.40 2.66
CA LEU A 107 15.16 11.71 1.58
C LEU A 107 15.37 10.22 1.86
N ARG A 108 15.07 9.75 3.09
CA ARG A 108 15.18 8.34 3.44
C ARG A 108 14.05 7.54 2.81
N LEU A 109 14.41 6.33 2.43
CA LEU A 109 13.47 5.31 1.97
C LEU A 109 13.15 4.37 3.14
N GLU A 110 11.89 3.95 3.22
CA GLU A 110 11.46 2.87 4.11
C GLU A 110 10.76 1.80 3.28
N ALA A 111 10.76 0.56 3.76
CA ALA A 111 9.94 -0.49 3.19
C ALA A 111 8.99 -1.00 4.27
N PHE A 112 7.69 -0.75 4.10
CA PHE A 112 6.67 -1.35 4.93
C PHE A 112 6.55 -2.84 4.58
N SER A 113 6.54 -3.70 5.60
CA SER A 113 6.42 -5.15 5.45
C SER A 113 5.05 -5.60 5.96
N PRO A 114 4.10 -5.91 5.07
CA PRO A 114 2.77 -6.38 5.47
C PRO A 114 2.80 -7.71 6.23
N GLU A 115 1.71 -8.03 6.92
CA GLU A 115 1.60 -9.23 7.77
C GLU A 115 1.88 -10.53 7.01
N TYR A 116 1.50 -10.61 5.73
CA TYR A 116 1.79 -11.80 4.90
C TYR A 116 3.29 -12.07 4.69
N LEU A 117 4.17 -11.12 5.03
CA LEU A 117 5.63 -11.30 5.02
C LEU A 117 6.23 -11.64 6.39
N SER A 118 5.41 -11.70 7.44
CA SER A 118 5.85 -12.00 8.80
C SER A 118 6.56 -13.36 8.89
N PRO A 119 7.53 -13.52 9.81
CA PRO A 119 8.26 -14.77 9.96
C PRO A 119 7.37 -15.99 10.25
N ASP A 120 6.29 -15.82 11.00
CA ASP A 120 5.32 -16.88 11.34
C ASP A 120 4.48 -17.33 10.14
N ARG A 121 4.36 -16.49 9.11
CA ARG A 121 3.72 -16.84 7.83
C ARG A 121 4.70 -17.31 6.75
N ALA A 122 5.99 -17.43 7.06
CA ALA A 122 7.01 -17.78 6.07
C ALA A 122 6.71 -19.08 5.32
N ASN A 123 6.17 -20.10 6.00
CA ASN A 123 5.84 -21.41 5.42
C ASN A 123 4.55 -21.40 4.58
N LEU A 124 3.76 -20.33 4.64
CA LEU A 124 2.55 -20.15 3.84
C LEU A 124 2.81 -19.38 2.55
N ARG A 125 3.98 -18.74 2.40
CA ARG A 125 4.32 -17.95 1.22
C ARG A 125 4.63 -18.87 0.03
N PRO A 126 3.89 -18.77 -1.08
CA PRO A 126 4.23 -19.49 -2.30
C PRO A 126 5.53 -18.95 -2.92
N GLU A 127 6.34 -19.86 -3.44
CA GLU A 127 7.45 -19.54 -4.33
C GLU A 127 7.06 -19.91 -5.76
N ILE A 128 7.09 -18.95 -6.68
CA ILE A 128 6.81 -19.19 -8.09
C ILE A 128 8.05 -19.83 -8.74
N LYS A 129 7.89 -21.03 -9.30
CA LYS A 129 8.95 -21.77 -9.99
C LYS A 129 8.97 -21.46 -11.47
N THR A 130 7.82 -21.54 -12.12
CA THR A 130 7.70 -21.31 -13.56
C THR A 130 6.42 -20.55 -13.88
N TRP A 131 6.51 -19.67 -14.88
CA TRP A 131 5.39 -18.89 -15.41
C TRP A 131 5.68 -18.46 -16.85
N PRO A 132 4.64 -18.22 -17.67
CA PRO A 132 4.82 -17.71 -19.03
C PRO A 132 5.28 -16.24 -19.02
N LYS A 133 6.15 -15.87 -19.96
CA LYS A 133 6.63 -14.48 -20.11
C LYS A 133 5.64 -13.56 -20.83
N THR A 134 4.74 -14.14 -21.61
CA THR A 134 3.72 -13.43 -22.38
C THR A 134 2.39 -14.14 -22.19
N LEU A 135 1.36 -13.36 -21.87
CA LEU A 135 -0.01 -13.83 -21.74
C LEU A 135 -0.86 -13.18 -22.83
N ARG A 136 -1.82 -13.92 -23.38
CA ARG A 136 -2.85 -13.37 -24.26
C ARG A 136 -4.18 -13.38 -23.54
N PHE A 137 -4.98 -12.35 -23.80
CA PHE A 137 -6.31 -12.25 -23.23
C PHE A 137 -7.17 -13.45 -23.63
N GLY A 138 -7.79 -14.11 -22.65
CA GLY A 138 -8.66 -15.26 -22.86
C GLY A 138 -7.94 -16.60 -23.04
N GLU A 139 -6.60 -16.64 -23.07
CA GLU A 139 -5.84 -17.89 -23.14
C GLU A 139 -5.54 -18.44 -21.73
N ALA A 140 -5.64 -19.76 -21.60
CA ALA A 140 -5.22 -20.46 -20.40
C ALA A 140 -3.68 -20.45 -20.29
N PHE A 141 -3.19 -20.43 -19.05
CA PHE A 141 -1.78 -20.52 -18.75
C PHE A 141 -1.55 -21.30 -17.46
N GLU A 142 -0.31 -21.77 -17.28
CA GLU A 142 0.11 -22.51 -16.10
C GLU A 142 1.13 -21.71 -15.31
N VAL A 143 1.00 -21.77 -13.98
CA VAL A 143 1.99 -21.24 -13.03
C VAL A 143 2.32 -22.36 -12.07
N GLU A 144 3.59 -22.71 -11.97
CA GLU A 144 4.05 -23.69 -11.01
C GLU A 144 4.52 -22.97 -9.75
N ILE A 145 4.01 -23.43 -8.60
CA ILE A 145 4.38 -22.89 -7.29
C ILE A 145 4.82 -24.01 -6.36
N THR A 146 5.63 -23.66 -5.36
CA THR A 146 5.86 -24.50 -4.19
C THR A 146 5.48 -23.74 -2.92
N VAL A 147 4.90 -24.44 -1.95
CA VAL A 147 4.54 -23.89 -0.64
C VAL A 147 5.13 -24.81 0.43
N GLY A 148 5.59 -24.26 1.55
CA GLY A 148 6.23 -25.05 2.62
C GLY A 148 5.27 -25.96 3.40
N LEU A 149 3.96 -25.69 3.33
CA LEU A 149 2.90 -26.47 3.96
C LEU A 149 1.88 -26.96 2.94
N PRO A 150 1.14 -28.05 3.24
CA PRO A 150 0.03 -28.50 2.42
C PRO A 150 -0.99 -27.39 2.17
N ILE A 151 -1.39 -27.25 0.91
CA ILE A 151 -2.41 -26.29 0.50
C ILE A 151 -3.78 -26.81 0.91
N VAL A 152 -4.46 -26.10 1.81
CA VAL A 152 -5.78 -26.46 2.34
C VAL A 152 -6.88 -25.46 1.97
N ALA A 153 -6.53 -24.43 1.18
CA ALA A 153 -7.41 -23.36 0.72
C ALA A 153 -7.15 -23.08 -0.78
N PRO A 154 -8.07 -22.40 -1.50
CA PRO A 154 -7.84 -22.00 -2.87
C PRO A 154 -6.55 -21.20 -3.04
N VAL A 155 -5.85 -21.43 -4.14
CA VAL A 155 -4.71 -20.62 -4.56
C VAL A 155 -5.23 -19.56 -5.52
N GLU A 156 -4.85 -18.31 -5.27
CA GLU A 156 -5.17 -17.18 -6.13
C GLU A 156 -3.92 -16.73 -6.89
N VAL A 157 -4.12 -16.33 -8.14
CA VAL A 157 -3.07 -15.71 -8.98
C VAL A 157 -3.54 -14.31 -9.33
N ASN A 158 -2.86 -13.31 -8.75
CA ASN A 158 -3.15 -11.90 -8.97
C ASN A 158 -2.12 -11.29 -9.92
N LEU A 159 -2.60 -10.65 -10.99
CA LEU A 159 -1.76 -9.95 -11.96
C LEU A 159 -1.79 -8.45 -11.66
N GLY A 160 -0.76 -7.96 -10.97
CA GLY A 160 -0.65 -6.54 -10.62
C GLY A 160 0.04 -5.71 -11.70
N ASN A 161 -0.48 -4.52 -11.97
CA ASN A 161 0.22 -3.52 -12.78
C ASN A 161 0.94 -2.48 -11.90
N ALA A 162 2.23 -2.24 -12.17
CA ALA A 162 3.01 -1.26 -11.44
C ALA A 162 2.53 0.17 -11.75
N PRO A 163 2.23 0.99 -10.73
CA PRO A 163 1.74 2.34 -10.96
C PRO A 163 2.85 3.38 -11.14
N PHE A 164 2.45 4.55 -11.65
CA PHE A 164 3.15 5.81 -11.43
C PHE A 164 2.43 6.59 -10.32
N ALA A 165 3.09 6.83 -9.19
CA ALA A 165 2.48 7.44 -8.00
C ALA A 165 3.14 8.76 -7.59
N THR A 166 2.36 9.84 -7.59
CA THR A 166 2.77 11.17 -7.11
C THR A 166 1.58 11.97 -6.62
N HIS A 167 1.76 12.87 -5.64
CA HIS A 167 0.71 13.75 -5.12
C HIS A 167 -0.58 12.99 -4.71
N SER A 168 -0.39 11.83 -4.07
CA SER A 168 -1.47 10.93 -3.64
C SER A 168 -2.33 10.39 -4.78
N PHE A 169 -1.79 10.42 -6.00
CA PHE A 169 -2.44 9.93 -7.21
C PHE A 169 -1.60 8.79 -7.81
N SER A 170 -2.23 7.62 -7.99
CA SER A 170 -1.60 6.41 -8.51
C SER A 170 -2.24 6.04 -9.84
N GLN A 171 -1.47 6.17 -10.93
CA GLN A 171 -1.92 5.84 -12.28
C GLN A 171 -1.48 4.44 -12.67
N GLY A 172 -2.44 3.59 -13.02
CA GLY A 172 -2.17 2.30 -13.63
C GLY A 172 -2.24 1.10 -12.69
N GLN A 173 -2.28 1.30 -11.37
CA GLN A 173 -2.50 0.24 -10.39
C GLN A 173 -3.84 -0.44 -10.68
N ARG A 174 -3.82 -1.76 -10.91
CA ARG A 174 -4.97 -2.66 -11.08
C ARG A 174 -4.51 -4.10 -10.93
#